data_AF-A0A7L4RNW0-F1
#
_entry.id   AF-A0A7L4RNW0-F1
#
_cell.length_a   1.000
_cell.length_b   1.000
_cell.length_c   1.000
_cell.angle_alpha   90.00
_cell.angle_beta   90.00
_cell.angle_gamma   90.00
#
_symmetry.space_group_name_H-M   'P 1'
#
loop_
_entity.id
_entity.type
_entity.pdbx_description
1 polymer ?
#
loop_
_entity_poly.entity_id
_entity_poly.type
_entity_poly.pdbx_seq_one_letter_code
_entity_poly.pdbx_strand_id
1 'polypeptide(L)'
;MGLRPAHTCRDVGKVSWTRFSKKRPRKSFVKALPHNAVQIFNMGDAGKPYEMEMELVANRPIQLRDNAIEAARQAANKYLEKQILGNFYFRVLIFPHNVIRENKMIVGAGADRLQKGMGKAFGRATDRAAKVKAGQKIFTIRLMKKDFEVVKDAMRRASQKLSGAYHTEVVEL
;
A
#
# COMPACT_ATOMS: atom_id res chain seq x y z
N MET A 1 17.63 4.28 12.87
CA MET A 1 16.98 2.96 12.91
C MET A 1 16.24 2.76 11.60
N GLY A 2 16.50 1.66 10.90
CA GLY A 2 15.87 1.35 9.61
C GLY A 2 14.39 0.99 9.74
N LEU A 3 13.74 0.78 8.59
CA LEU A 3 12.34 0.37 8.52
C LEU A 3 12.13 -1.00 9.17
N ARG A 4 11.10 -1.14 10.01
CA ARG A 4 10.76 -2.42 10.64
C ARG A 4 10.18 -3.43 9.64
N PRO A 5 10.37 -4.75 9.87
CA PRO A 5 9.73 -5.79 9.06
C PRO A 5 8.21 -5.68 9.01
N ALA A 6 7.59 -6.05 7.89
CA ALA A 6 6.15 -5.92 7.66
C ALA A 6 5.28 -6.75 8.64
N HIS A 7 5.79 -7.87 9.14
CA HIS A 7 5.04 -8.71 10.08
C HIS A 7 4.68 -7.97 11.39
N THR A 8 5.40 -6.91 11.74
CA THR A 8 5.14 -6.10 12.95
C THR A 8 3.89 -5.21 12.85
N CYS A 9 3.43 -4.91 11.63
CA CYS A 9 2.37 -3.94 11.38
C CYS A 9 1.32 -4.40 10.34
N ARG A 10 1.34 -5.67 9.93
CA ARG A 10 0.39 -6.24 8.97
C ARG A 10 -0.99 -6.58 9.58
N ASP A 11 -1.08 -6.69 10.89
CA ASP A 11 -2.31 -7.09 11.57
C ASP A 11 -3.31 -5.92 11.68
N VAL A 12 -4.59 -6.20 11.43
CA VAL A 12 -5.65 -5.17 11.40
C VAL A 12 -6.28 -4.89 12.77
N GLY A 13 -5.95 -5.68 13.81
CA GLY A 13 -6.61 -5.65 15.12
C GLY A 13 -6.43 -4.37 15.92
N LYS A 14 -5.44 -3.53 15.58
CA LYS A 14 -5.25 -2.23 16.24
C LYS A 14 -6.28 -1.21 15.74
N VAL A 15 -6.77 -0.34 16.61
CA VAL A 15 -7.69 0.74 16.23
C VAL A 15 -7.04 1.64 15.17
N SER A 16 -7.84 2.08 14.19
CA SER A 16 -7.37 2.95 13.12
C SER A 16 -6.96 4.32 13.67
N TRP A 17 -5.78 4.80 13.29
CA TRP A 17 -5.22 6.08 13.71
C TRP A 17 -5.00 6.97 12.48
N THR A 18 -6.04 7.74 12.11
CA THR A 18 -6.12 8.43 10.81
C THR A 18 -6.40 9.93 10.95
N ARG A 19 -6.78 10.42 12.14
CA ARG A 19 -7.31 11.78 12.30
C ARG A 19 -6.21 12.84 12.22
N PHE A 20 -5.97 13.29 11.00
CA PHE A 20 -5.10 14.40 10.64
C PHE A 20 -5.85 15.39 9.73
N SER A 21 -5.74 16.68 10.02
CA SER A 21 -6.30 17.75 9.20
C SER A 21 -5.28 18.87 9.03
N LYS A 22 -4.92 19.15 7.77
CA LYS A 22 -4.08 20.30 7.42
C LYS A 22 -4.82 21.62 7.63
N LYS A 23 -6.12 21.68 7.29
CA LYS A 23 -6.95 22.88 7.43
C LYS A 23 -7.32 23.20 8.88
N ARG A 24 -7.51 22.18 9.73
CA ARG A 24 -7.85 22.34 11.16
C ARG A 24 -6.88 21.58 12.07
N PRO A 25 -5.62 22.04 12.22
CA PRO A 25 -4.61 21.33 13.00
C PRO A 25 -4.98 21.10 14.46
N ARG A 26 -5.76 22.01 15.06
CA ARG A 26 -6.29 21.86 16.43
C ARG A 26 -7.18 20.61 16.61
N LYS A 27 -7.87 20.19 15.54
CA LYS A 27 -8.70 18.97 15.52
C LYS A 27 -7.90 17.72 15.14
N SER A 28 -6.59 17.82 14.88
CA SER A 28 -5.74 16.65 14.59
C SER A 28 -5.28 15.96 15.87
N PHE A 29 -5.53 14.64 15.94
CA PHE A 29 -4.97 13.79 16.99
C PHE A 29 -3.61 13.22 16.58
N VAL A 30 -3.41 12.94 15.30
CA VAL A 30 -2.09 12.71 14.73
C VAL A 30 -1.41 14.06 14.57
N LYS A 31 -0.31 14.32 15.28
CA LYS A 31 0.38 15.63 15.23
C LYS A 31 1.31 15.77 14.04
N ALA A 32 2.03 14.72 13.67
CA ALA A 32 2.89 14.67 12.50
C ALA A 32 2.46 13.51 11.61
N LEU A 33 2.09 13.81 10.37
CA LEU A 33 1.75 12.79 9.38
C LEU A 33 3.01 12.36 8.64
N PRO A 34 3.33 11.06 8.56
CA PRO A 34 4.48 10.61 7.77
C PRO A 34 4.27 10.85 6.27
N HIS A 35 5.38 10.81 5.54
CA HIS A 35 5.37 10.87 4.08
C HIS A 35 4.51 9.73 3.50
N ASN A 36 3.89 9.96 2.34
CA ASN A 36 3.17 8.93 1.59
C ASN A 36 4.00 8.53 0.39
N ALA A 37 4.50 7.29 0.37
CA ALA A 37 5.25 6.77 -0.75
C ALA A 37 4.42 6.64 -2.04
N VAL A 38 3.11 6.38 -1.95
CA VAL A 38 2.23 6.22 -3.11
C VAL A 38 1.69 7.58 -3.54
N GLN A 39 2.26 8.13 -4.60
CA GLN A 39 1.86 9.45 -5.13
C GLN A 39 0.98 9.34 -6.38
N ILE A 40 1.23 8.31 -7.21
CA ILE A 40 0.54 8.11 -8.49
C ILE A 40 -0.42 6.93 -8.35
N PHE A 41 -1.71 7.18 -8.58
CA PHE A 41 -2.75 6.18 -8.44
C PHE A 41 -3.30 5.69 -9.78
N ASN A 42 -3.19 6.50 -10.84
CA ASN A 42 -3.68 6.16 -12.17
C ASN A 42 -2.51 6.21 -13.15
N MET A 43 -2.36 5.19 -13.99
CA MET A 43 -1.29 5.03 -14.98
C MET A 43 -1.86 4.49 -16.30
N GLY A 44 -1.15 4.76 -17.39
CA GLY A 44 -1.60 4.39 -18.72
C GLY A 44 -2.71 5.32 -19.24
N ASP A 45 -3.51 4.84 -20.18
CA ASP A 45 -4.50 5.65 -20.88
C ASP A 45 -5.91 5.29 -20.44
N ALA A 46 -6.59 6.21 -19.74
CA ALA A 46 -7.94 6.01 -19.24
C ALA A 46 -9.03 6.14 -20.33
N GLY A 47 -8.71 6.75 -21.48
CA GLY A 47 -9.68 7.12 -22.51
C GLY A 47 -9.93 6.03 -23.56
N LYS A 48 -9.10 4.99 -23.60
CA LYS A 48 -9.27 3.88 -24.56
C LYS A 48 -10.43 2.95 -24.15
N PRO A 49 -11.19 2.43 -25.14
CA PRO A 49 -12.16 1.37 -24.89
C PRO A 49 -11.39 0.08 -24.63
N TYR A 50 -11.48 -0.44 -23.40
CA TYR A 50 -10.93 -1.73 -23.02
C TYR A 50 -12.05 -2.76 -22.94
N GLU A 51 -11.73 -4.01 -23.24
CA GLU A 51 -12.72 -5.10 -23.31
C GLU A 51 -12.85 -5.83 -21.97
N MET A 52 -11.82 -5.78 -21.12
CA MET A 52 -11.79 -6.48 -19.84
C MET A 52 -11.10 -5.66 -18.75
N GLU A 53 -11.45 -5.94 -17.50
CA GLU A 53 -10.79 -5.45 -16.30
C GLU A 53 -10.33 -6.64 -15.45
N MET A 54 -9.03 -6.67 -15.14
CA MET A 54 -8.45 -7.63 -14.22
C MET A 54 -8.20 -6.97 -12.87
N GLU A 55 -8.61 -7.64 -11.80
CA GLU A 55 -8.62 -7.09 -10.45
C GLU A 55 -7.77 -7.94 -9.52
N LEU A 56 -6.95 -7.32 -8.67
CA LEU A 56 -6.22 -8.01 -7.60
C LEU A 56 -6.98 -7.87 -6.29
N VAL A 57 -7.43 -8.98 -5.72
CA VAL A 57 -8.32 -9.02 -4.56
C VAL A 57 -7.63 -9.65 -3.35
N ALA A 58 -7.84 -9.06 -2.17
CA ALA A 58 -7.29 -9.59 -0.92
C ALA A 58 -8.10 -10.78 -0.37
N ASN A 59 -7.45 -11.91 -0.10
CA ASN A 59 -8.14 -13.10 0.44
C ASN A 59 -8.49 -12.96 1.92
N ARG A 60 -7.73 -12.12 2.65
CA ARG A 60 -7.86 -11.95 4.10
C ARG A 60 -7.68 -10.48 4.48
N PRO A 61 -8.23 -10.05 5.62
CA PRO A 61 -7.99 -8.69 6.09
C PRO A 61 -6.51 -8.50 6.42
N ILE A 62 -5.91 -7.43 5.91
CA ILE A 62 -4.49 -7.14 6.07
C ILE A 62 -4.22 -5.65 6.01
N GLN A 63 -3.15 -5.23 6.68
CA GLN A 63 -2.63 -3.88 6.58
C GLN A 63 -1.40 -3.84 5.67
N LEU A 64 -1.47 -3.05 4.60
CA LEU A 64 -0.41 -2.89 3.60
C LEU A 64 0.24 -1.52 3.74
N ARG A 65 1.55 -1.51 3.97
CA ARG A 65 2.31 -0.25 4.01
C ARG A 65 2.38 0.40 2.64
N ASP A 66 2.47 1.73 2.64
CA ASP A 66 2.62 2.52 1.44
C ASP A 66 3.84 2.11 0.60
N ASN A 67 4.96 1.77 1.24
CA ASN A 67 6.16 1.32 0.55
C ASN A 67 5.96 0.01 -0.23
N ALA A 68 5.17 -0.92 0.30
CA ALA A 68 4.84 -2.18 -0.38
C ALA A 68 3.88 -1.95 -1.55
N ILE A 69 2.89 -1.05 -1.36
CA ILE A 69 1.94 -0.66 -2.42
C ILE A 69 2.69 0.00 -3.58
N GLU A 70 3.61 0.92 -3.29
CA GLU A 70 4.42 1.59 -4.32
C GLU A 70 5.35 0.60 -5.04
N ALA A 71 6.00 -0.32 -4.31
CA ALA A 71 6.83 -1.35 -4.91
C ALA A 71 6.02 -2.30 -5.82
N ALA A 72 4.81 -2.69 -5.41
CA ALA A 72 3.92 -3.51 -6.21
C ALA A 72 3.44 -2.77 -7.47
N ARG A 73 3.06 -1.49 -7.32
CA ARG A 73 2.69 -0.61 -8.43
C ARG A 73 3.81 -0.49 -9.45
N GLN A 74 5.03 -0.20 -9.01
CA GLN A 74 6.19 -0.07 -9.90
C GLN A 74 6.51 -1.40 -10.61
N ALA A 75 6.44 -2.53 -9.90
CA ALA A 75 6.70 -3.84 -10.48
C ALA A 75 5.71 -4.20 -11.60
N ALA A 76 4.42 -3.92 -11.41
CA ALA A 76 3.41 -4.10 -12.45
C ALA A 76 3.61 -3.10 -13.61
N ASN A 77 3.67 -1.81 -13.30
CA ASN A 77 3.71 -0.75 -14.32
C ASN A 77 4.94 -0.88 -15.24
N LYS A 78 6.12 -1.13 -14.67
CA LYS A 78 7.36 -1.31 -15.47
C LYS A 78 7.26 -2.51 -16.43
N TYR A 79 6.55 -3.55 -16.04
CA TYR A 79 6.33 -4.71 -16.91
C TYR A 79 5.30 -4.40 -18.00
N LEU A 80 4.19 -3.75 -17.66
CA LEU A 80 3.16 -3.33 -18.62
C LEU A 80 3.72 -2.34 -19.65
N GLU A 81 4.48 -1.33 -19.23
CA GLU A 81 5.12 -0.37 -20.13
C GLU A 81 6.08 -1.05 -21.12
N LYS A 82 6.76 -2.12 -20.68
CA LYS A 82 7.68 -2.87 -21.55
C LYS A 82 6.95 -3.74 -22.59
N GLN A 83 5.78 -4.28 -22.25
CA GLN A 83 5.10 -5.28 -23.09
C GLN A 83 3.97 -4.68 -23.93
N ILE A 84 3.16 -3.80 -23.35
CA ILE A 84 1.92 -3.27 -23.94
C ILE A 84 1.84 -1.75 -23.78
N LEU A 85 2.89 -1.06 -24.22
CA LEU A 85 3.04 0.39 -24.08
C LEU A 85 1.78 1.14 -24.57
N GLY A 86 1.15 1.88 -23.66
CA GLY A 86 -0.03 2.70 -23.95
C GLY A 86 -1.34 1.93 -24.17
N ASN A 87 -1.37 0.60 -24.06
CA ASN A 87 -2.56 -0.24 -24.24
C ASN A 87 -3.06 -0.85 -22.93
N PHE A 88 -2.94 -0.11 -21.83
CA PHE A 88 -3.49 -0.50 -20.54
C PHE A 88 -3.91 0.73 -19.73
N TYR A 89 -4.84 0.51 -18.81
CA TYR A 89 -5.16 1.48 -17.77
C TYR A 89 -5.03 0.81 -16.41
N PHE A 90 -4.02 1.20 -15.64
CA PHE A 90 -3.71 0.62 -14.34
C PHE A 90 -4.08 1.61 -13.23
N ARG A 91 -4.83 1.14 -12.23
CA ARG A 91 -5.21 1.92 -11.05
C ARG A 91 -4.85 1.23 -9.74
N VAL A 92 -4.43 2.05 -8.79
CA VAL A 92 -4.35 1.72 -7.37
C VAL A 92 -5.62 2.19 -6.69
N LEU A 93 -6.39 1.25 -6.14
CA LEU A 93 -7.69 1.57 -5.51
C LEU A 93 -7.57 1.91 -4.03
N ILE A 94 -6.56 1.35 -3.35
CA ILE A 94 -6.38 1.53 -1.91
C ILE A 94 -5.51 2.74 -1.61
N PHE A 95 -5.85 3.49 -0.56
CA PHE A 95 -5.07 4.65 -0.10
C PHE A 95 -4.56 4.45 1.33
N PRO A 96 -3.28 4.79 1.62
CA PRO A 96 -2.69 4.57 2.93
C PRO A 96 -3.11 5.65 3.95
N HIS A 97 -4.33 5.51 4.48
CA HIS A 97 -4.89 6.44 5.47
C HIS A 97 -4.36 6.22 6.89
N ASN A 98 -4.07 4.96 7.26
CA ASN A 98 -3.72 4.60 8.64
C ASN A 98 -2.27 4.96 8.96
N VAL A 99 -2.03 5.55 10.11
CA VAL A 99 -0.68 5.91 10.57
C VAL A 99 -0.16 4.84 11.53
N ILE A 100 1.05 4.36 11.27
CA ILE A 100 1.76 3.40 12.12
C ILE A 100 2.63 4.15 13.12
N ARG A 101 2.63 3.69 14.37
CA ARG A 101 3.45 4.22 15.45
C ARG A 101 4.57 3.26 15.80
N GLU A 102 5.71 3.82 16.16
CA GLU A 102 6.84 3.07 16.69
C GLU A 102 7.34 3.74 17.98
N ASN A 103 7.52 2.94 19.04
CA ASN A 103 8.33 3.34 20.19
C ASN A 103 9.79 3.12 19.82
N LYS A 104 10.45 4.16 19.30
CA LYS A 104 11.83 4.06 18.81
C LYS A 104 12.78 3.91 19.98
N MET A 105 13.42 2.74 20.06
CA MET A 105 14.45 2.49 21.05
C MET A 105 15.79 3.08 20.58
N ILE A 106 16.50 3.77 21.47
CA ILE A 106 17.86 4.23 21.18
C ILE A 106 18.77 3.01 21.32
N VAL A 107 19.66 2.81 20.36
CA VAL A 107 20.61 1.68 20.35
C VAL A 107 22.01 2.26 20.28
N GLY A 108 22.92 1.79 21.13
CA GLY A 108 24.30 2.26 21.23
C GLY A 108 24.83 2.20 22.67
N ALA A 109 26.13 2.42 22.85
CA ALA A 109 26.74 2.52 24.18
C ALA A 109 26.16 3.71 24.96
N GLY A 110 25.72 3.49 26.21
CA GLY A 110 25.11 4.52 27.06
C GLY A 110 23.66 4.89 26.70
N ALA A 111 23.02 4.17 25.78
CA ALA A 111 21.62 4.40 25.41
C ALA A 111 20.65 4.16 26.58
N ASP A 112 20.98 3.22 27.46
CA ASP A 112 20.25 2.90 28.69
C ASP A 112 20.04 4.12 29.59
N ARG A 113 21.02 5.02 29.64
CA ARG A 113 20.98 6.24 30.47
C ARG A 113 20.04 7.31 29.91
N LEU A 114 19.86 7.36 28.60
CA LEU A 114 19.03 8.35 27.90
C LEU A 114 17.61 7.84 27.62
N GLN A 115 17.39 6.54 27.78
CA GLN A 115 16.19 5.85 27.34
C GLN A 115 15.28 5.49 28.51
N LYS A 116 13.98 5.75 28.36
CA LYS A 116 12.96 5.48 29.40
C LYS A 116 12.36 4.07 29.34
N GLY A 117 12.94 3.18 28.52
CA GLY A 117 12.40 1.86 28.23
C GLY A 117 10.94 1.91 27.77
N MET A 118 10.06 1.25 28.51
CA MET A 118 8.61 1.20 28.26
C MET A 118 7.80 2.30 28.98
N GLY A 119 8.44 3.13 29.80
CA GLY A 119 7.80 4.32 30.35
C GLY A 119 7.40 5.28 29.23
N LYS A 120 6.13 5.69 29.18
CA LYS A 120 5.55 6.53 28.10
C LYS A 120 5.70 5.91 26.70
N ALA A 121 5.42 4.61 26.56
CA ALA A 121 5.53 3.83 25.32
C ALA A 121 4.60 4.24 24.15
N PHE A 122 3.85 5.35 24.23
CA PHE A 122 3.07 5.84 23.11
C PHE A 122 4.02 6.27 21.99
N GLY A 123 4.12 5.44 20.95
CA GLY A 123 5.08 5.63 19.86
C GLY A 123 4.82 6.87 19.01
N ARG A 124 5.86 7.29 18.28
CA ARG A 124 5.81 8.38 17.30
C ARG A 124 5.27 7.87 15.97
N ALA A 125 4.53 8.71 15.25
CA ALA A 125 4.10 8.42 13.88
C ALA A 125 5.33 8.21 12.99
N THR A 126 5.43 7.04 12.35
CA THR A 126 6.62 6.66 11.57
C THR A 126 6.26 6.33 10.12
N ASP A 127 5.24 5.50 9.89
CA ASP A 127 4.85 5.05 8.54
C ASP A 127 3.35 5.18 8.30
N ARG A 128 2.93 4.93 7.05
CA ARG A 128 1.53 4.87 6.64
C ARG A 128 1.17 3.52 6.05
N ALA A 129 -0.10 3.15 6.16
CA ALA A 129 -0.62 1.91 5.63
C ALA A 129 -2.10 2.02 5.23
N ALA A 130 -2.48 1.21 4.26
CA ALA A 130 -3.86 0.96 3.90
C ALA A 130 -4.37 -0.25 4.70
N LYS A 131 -5.54 -0.11 5.32
CA LYS A 131 -6.25 -1.25 5.89
C LYS A 131 -7.16 -1.82 4.82
N VAL A 132 -6.97 -3.09 4.48
CA VAL A 132 -7.69 -3.80 3.43
C VAL A 132 -8.54 -4.90 4.06
N LYS A 133 -9.80 -5.00 3.67
CA LYS A 133 -10.72 -6.06 4.10
C LYS A 133 -10.55 -7.30 3.21
N ALA A 134 -11.01 -8.46 3.67
CA ALA A 134 -11.16 -9.62 2.77
C ALA A 134 -12.16 -9.28 1.65
N GLY A 135 -11.88 -9.75 0.43
CA GLY A 135 -12.66 -9.45 -0.77
C GLY A 135 -12.48 -8.03 -1.32
N GLN A 136 -11.63 -7.20 -0.70
CA GLN A 136 -11.41 -5.84 -1.19
C GLN A 136 -10.38 -5.82 -2.33
N LYS A 137 -10.75 -5.13 -3.41
CA LYS A 137 -9.91 -4.88 -4.59
C LYS A 137 -8.78 -3.90 -4.25
N ILE A 138 -7.57 -4.23 -4.66
CA ILE A 138 -6.35 -3.46 -4.40
C ILE A 138 -5.89 -2.71 -5.66
N PHE A 139 -5.79 -3.46 -6.75
CA PHE A 139 -5.34 -3.00 -8.06
C PHE A 139 -6.34 -3.40 -9.12
N THR A 140 -6.49 -2.58 -10.15
CA THR A 140 -7.30 -2.89 -11.34
C THR A 140 -6.51 -2.52 -12.58
N ILE A 141 -6.47 -3.41 -13.57
CA ILE A 141 -5.87 -3.14 -14.87
C ILE A 141 -6.93 -3.42 -15.94
N ARG A 142 -7.27 -2.41 -16.72
CA ARG A 142 -8.09 -2.57 -17.93
C ARG A 142 -7.21 -2.89 -19.12
N LEU A 143 -7.68 -3.80 -19.97
CA LEU A 143 -6.92 -4.36 -21.09
C LEU A 143 -7.83 -4.82 -22.25
N MET A 144 -7.20 -5.10 -23.39
CA MET A 144 -7.82 -5.79 -24.52
C MET A 144 -7.69 -7.31 -24.36
N LYS A 145 -8.57 -8.12 -24.95
CA LYS A 145 -8.55 -9.59 -24.85
C LYS A 145 -7.21 -10.22 -25.24
N LYS A 146 -6.54 -9.65 -26.24
CA LYS A 146 -5.21 -10.12 -26.71
C LYS A 146 -4.10 -10.00 -25.66
N ASP A 147 -4.20 -9.07 -24.71
CA ASP A 147 -3.13 -8.72 -23.76
C ASP A 147 -3.29 -9.44 -22.40
N PHE A 148 -4.20 -10.42 -22.32
CA PHE A 148 -4.59 -11.11 -21.08
C PHE A 148 -3.42 -11.73 -20.32
N GLU A 149 -2.60 -12.54 -20.98
CA GLU A 149 -1.49 -13.23 -20.31
C GLU A 149 -0.42 -12.24 -19.79
N VAL A 150 -0.20 -11.13 -20.51
CA VAL A 150 0.71 -10.07 -20.08
C VAL A 150 0.19 -9.43 -18.78
N VAL A 151 -1.09 -9.08 -18.71
CA VAL A 151 -1.64 -8.44 -17.51
C VAL A 151 -1.68 -9.40 -16.32
N LYS A 152 -1.98 -10.67 -16.56
CA LYS A 152 -1.93 -11.73 -15.54
C LYS A 152 -0.54 -11.85 -14.93
N ASP A 153 0.51 -11.81 -15.75
CA ASP A 153 1.88 -11.79 -15.25
C ASP A 153 2.23 -10.49 -14.50
N ALA A 154 1.71 -9.34 -14.94
CA ALA A 154 1.86 -8.08 -14.22
C ALA A 154 1.23 -8.14 -12.82
N MET A 155 0.02 -8.68 -12.71
CA MET A 155 -0.69 -8.88 -11.43
C MET A 155 0.04 -9.85 -10.51
N ARG A 156 0.59 -10.94 -11.05
CA ARG A 156 1.42 -11.89 -10.30
C ARG A 156 2.67 -11.21 -9.72
N ARG A 157 3.36 -10.39 -10.52
CA ARG A 157 4.53 -9.62 -10.05
C ARG A 157 4.16 -8.63 -8.96
N ALA A 158 3.00 -7.98 -9.07
CA ALA A 158 2.49 -7.07 -8.05
C ALA A 158 2.19 -7.82 -6.73
N SER A 159 1.51 -8.96 -6.81
CA SER A 159 1.12 -9.73 -5.62
C SER A 159 2.33 -10.19 -4.80
N GLN A 160 3.43 -10.55 -5.46
CA GLN A 160 4.70 -10.95 -4.81
C GLN A 160 5.37 -9.82 -4.00
N LYS A 161 5.03 -8.55 -4.25
CA LYS A 161 5.54 -7.41 -3.48
C LYS A 161 4.69 -7.09 -2.26
N LEU A 162 3.45 -7.59 -2.22
CA LEU A 162 2.53 -7.35 -1.14
C LEU A 162 2.61 -8.45 -0.08
N SER A 163 2.44 -8.08 1.19
CA SER A 163 2.33 -9.07 2.26
C SER A 163 0.92 -9.64 2.27
N GLY A 164 0.73 -10.94 2.05
CA GLY A 164 -0.60 -11.53 2.11
C GLY A 164 -0.80 -12.64 1.10
N ALA A 165 -2.06 -13.06 0.95
CA ALA A 165 -2.51 -13.94 -0.11
C ALA A 165 -3.57 -13.18 -0.90
N TYR A 166 -3.47 -13.29 -2.22
CA TYR A 166 -4.29 -12.56 -3.17
C TYR A 166 -4.70 -13.52 -4.28
N HIS A 167 -5.85 -13.26 -4.87
CA HIS A 167 -6.26 -13.88 -6.12
C HIS A 167 -6.65 -12.78 -7.11
N THR A 168 -6.78 -13.19 -8.36
CA THR A 168 -7.14 -12.29 -9.44
C THR A 168 -8.52 -12.64 -9.97
N GLU A 169 -9.37 -11.63 -10.09
CA GLU A 169 -10.70 -11.74 -10.69
C GLU A 169 -10.68 -11.04 -12.05
N VAL A 170 -11.51 -11.51 -12.98
CA VAL A 170 -11.61 -10.97 -14.34
C VAL A 170 -13.06 -10.59 -14.57
N VAL A 171 -13.28 -9.37 -15.07
CA VAL A 171 -14.58 -8.80 -15.37
C VAL A 171 -14.58 -8.34 -16.83
N GLU A 172 -15.58 -8.74 -17.62
CA GLU A 172 -15.79 -8.17 -18.95
C GLU A 172 -16.42 -6.77 -18.83
N LEU A 173 -15.95 -5.81 -19.64
CA LEU A 173 -16.38 -4.41 -19.60
C LEU A 173 -17.46 -4.09 -20.63
#